data_AF-A0A4S4FP92-F1
#
_entry.id   AF-A0A4S4FP92-F1
#
_cell.length_a   1.000
_cell.length_b   1.000
_cell.length_c   1.000
_cell.angle_alpha   90.00
_cell.angle_beta   90.00
_cell.angle_gamma   90.00
#
_symmetry.space_group_name_H-M   'P 1'
#
loop_
_entity.id
_entity.type
_entity.pdbx_description
1 polymer ?
#
loop_
_entity_poly.entity_id
_entity_poly.type
_entity_poly.pdbx_seq_one_letter_code
_entity_poly.pdbx_strand_id
1 'polypeptide(L)'
;MGSWPFVMGFVGFMVVWAILNSSGKGWDPYPFILLNLFLSMLAGLQGAILLIAAKRQDAIAASLAQHDFETDTAARKDIEMLLEINNRQLAMIAELQRALADTRRY
;
A
#
# COMPACT_ATOMS: atom_id res chain seq x y z
N MET A 1 -9.79 5.79 12.25
CA MET A 1 -11.08 6.11 12.89
C MET A 1 -11.79 7.16 12.04
N GLY A 2 -12.51 6.82 10.96
CA GLY A 2 -12.86 7.87 9.98
C GLY A 2 -13.84 7.54 8.86
N SER A 3 -14.96 6.87 9.14
CA SER A 3 -16.09 6.82 8.17
C SER A 3 -17.45 6.61 8.82
N TRP A 4 -17.46 5.98 9.99
CA TRP A 4 -18.69 5.63 10.71
C TRP A 4 -19.65 6.80 11.01
N PRO A 5 -19.20 7.98 11.48
CA PRO A 5 -20.12 9.10 11.69
C PRO A 5 -20.66 9.71 10.37
N PHE A 6 -19.90 9.65 9.28
CA PHE A 6 -20.35 10.10 7.95
C PHE A 6 -21.43 9.18 7.39
N VAL A 7 -21.24 7.86 7.50
CA VAL A 7 -22.23 6.86 7.08
C VAL A 7 -23.54 7.03 7.85
N MET A 8 -23.47 7.21 9.17
CA MET A 8 -24.66 7.40 10.00
C MET A 8 -25.39 8.71 9.69
N GLY A 9 -24.66 9.80 9.44
CA GLY A 9 -25.26 11.07 9.01
C GLY A 9 -25.92 10.98 7.63
N PHE A 10 -25.30 10.26 6.69
CA PHE A 10 -25.85 10.06 5.34
C PHE A 10 -27.13 9.21 5.38
N VAL A 11 -27.12 8.11 6.13
CA VAL A 11 -28.32 7.27 6.34
C VAL A 11 -29.45 8.08 7.00
N GLY A 12 -29.14 8.89 8.01
CA GLY A 12 -30.12 9.79 8.64
C GLY A 12 -30.72 10.80 7.66
N PHE A 13 -29.90 11.45 6.84
CA PHE A 13 -30.35 12.38 5.81
C PHE A 13 -31.25 11.69 4.77
N MET A 14 -30.90 10.49 4.32
CA MET A 14 -31.73 9.71 3.39
C MET A 14 -33.11 9.39 3.97
N VAL A 15 -33.18 9.00 5.25
CA VAL A 15 -34.45 8.70 5.93
C VAL A 15 -35.31 9.96 6.09
N VAL A 16 -34.71 11.07 6.52
CA VAL A 16 -35.43 12.36 6.65
C VAL A 16 -35.95 12.84 5.30
N TRP A 17 -35.15 12.73 4.24
CA TRP A 17 -35.53 13.12 2.88
C TRP A 17 -36.65 12.24 2.33
N ALA A 18 -36.62 10.93 2.59
CA ALA A 18 -37.68 10.01 2.17
C ALA A 18 -39.03 10.33 2.86
N ILE A 19 -39.00 10.67 4.16
CA ILE A 19 -40.21 11.05 4.92
C ILE A 19 -40.79 12.38 4.41
N LEU A 20 -39.93 13.37 4.15
CA LEU A 20 -40.35 14.67 3.59
C LEU A 20 -40.95 14.52 2.19
N ASN A 21 -40.33 13.70 1.32
CA ASN A 21 -40.82 13.46 -0.03
C ASN A 21 -42.13 12.66 -0.06
N SER A 22 -42.39 11.81 0.94
CA SER A 22 -43.63 11.02 1.05
C SER A 22 -44.82 11.81 1.62
N SER A 23 -44.60 12.96 2.28
CA SER A 23 -45.63 13.70 3.02
C SER A 23 -46.15 14.96 2.31
N GLY A 24 -45.48 15.40 1.22
CA GLY A 24 -45.83 16.59 0.45
C GLY A 24 -46.44 16.26 -0.91
N LYS A 25 -47.51 16.96 -1.28
CA LYS A 25 -48.22 16.81 -2.54
C LYS A 25 -47.31 17.19 -3.73
N GLY A 26 -46.62 16.20 -4.28
CA GLY A 26 -46.07 16.15 -5.64
C GLY A 26 -45.08 17.24 -6.03
N TRP A 27 -43.93 17.33 -5.36
CA TRP A 27 -42.80 18.09 -5.95
C TRP A 27 -42.08 17.27 -7.04
N ASP A 28 -42.17 15.94 -6.97
CA ASP A 28 -41.74 14.99 -8.00
C ASP A 28 -42.92 14.05 -8.37
N PRO A 29 -43.36 13.96 -9.63
CA PRO A 29 -44.44 13.07 -10.07
C PRO A 29 -44.13 11.57 -9.90
N TYR A 30 -42.85 11.21 -9.78
CA TYR A 30 -42.37 9.86 -9.50
C TYR A 30 -41.50 9.90 -8.24
N PRO A 31 -41.86 9.17 -7.17
CA PRO A 31 -41.10 9.23 -5.94
C PRO A 31 -39.66 8.72 -6.20
N PHE A 32 -38.66 9.53 -5.81
CA PHE A 32 -37.22 9.23 -5.75
C PHE A 32 -36.37 9.37 -7.03
N ILE A 33 -36.85 9.93 -8.15
CA ILE A 33 -36.03 10.00 -9.39
C ILE A 33 -34.82 10.93 -9.27
N LEU A 34 -34.99 12.11 -8.65
CA LEU A 34 -33.89 13.06 -8.40
C LEU A 34 -32.89 12.51 -7.39
N LEU A 35 -33.37 11.80 -6.36
CA LEU A 35 -32.54 11.14 -5.37
C LEU A 35 -31.67 10.06 -6.01
N ASN A 36 -32.28 9.19 -6.82
CA ASN A 36 -31.59 8.13 -7.53
C ASN A 36 -30.55 8.69 -8.53
N LEU A 37 -30.89 9.77 -9.22
CA LEU A 37 -29.95 10.45 -10.11
C LEU A 37 -28.75 11.02 -9.35
N PHE A 38 -28.97 11.71 -8.24
CA PHE A 38 -27.90 12.26 -7.40
C PHE A 38 -27.00 11.17 -6.82
N LEU A 39 -27.60 10.07 -6.32
CA LEU A 39 -26.85 8.90 -5.84
C LEU A 39 -26.01 8.26 -6.95
N SER A 40 -26.55 8.16 -8.17
CA SER A 40 -25.83 7.61 -9.32
C SER A 40 -24.64 8.48 -9.71
N MET A 41 -24.80 9.81 -9.69
CA MET A 41 -23.69 10.74 -9.91
C MET A 41 -22.64 10.64 -8.79
N LEU A 42 -23.07 10.53 -7.53
CA LEU A 42 -22.18 10.36 -6.39
C LEU A 42 -21.36 9.07 -6.51
N ALA A 43 -21.98 7.96 -6.90
CA ALA A 43 -21.30 6.68 -7.14
C ALA A 43 -20.29 6.77 -8.30
N GLY A 44 -20.65 7.45 -9.40
CA GLY A 44 -19.73 7.71 -10.50
C GLY A 44 -18.51 8.54 -10.07
N LEU A 45 -18.75 9.60 -9.28
CA LEU A 45 -17.68 10.42 -8.71
C LEU A 45 -16.78 9.62 -7.76
N GLN A 46 -17.35 8.74 -6.94
CA GLN A 46 -16.58 7.84 -6.08
C GLN A 46 -15.64 6.93 -6.88
N GLY A 47 -16.12 6.36 -8.00
CA GLY A 47 -15.28 5.56 -8.90
C GLY A 47 -14.13 6.36 -9.51
N ALA A 48 -14.38 7.60 -9.92
CA ALA A 48 -13.34 8.49 -10.44
C ALA A 48 -12.30 8.88 -9.39
N ILE A 49 -12.74 9.22 -8.17
CA ILE A 49 -11.84 9.52 -7.05
C ILE A 49 -10.98 8.30 -6.72
N LEU A 50 -11.57 7.10 -6.68
CA LEU A 50 -10.82 5.86 -6.46
C LEU A 50 -9.76 5.65 -7.54
N LEU A 51 -10.09 5.87 -8.81
CA LEU A 51 -9.15 5.73 -9.92
C LEU A 51 -8.01 6.75 -9.86
N ILE A 52 -8.30 8.00 -9.50
CA ILE A 52 -7.27 9.03 -9.33
C ILE A 52 -6.37 8.69 -8.13
N ALA A 53 -6.96 8.25 -7.02
CA ALA A 53 -6.22 7.81 -5.85
C ALA A 53 -5.33 6.61 -6.15
N ALA A 54 -5.84 5.62 -6.91
CA ALA A 54 -5.09 4.47 -7.38
C ALA A 54 -3.90 4.89 -8.26
N LYS A 55 -4.12 5.73 -9.28
CA LYS A 55 -3.04 6.25 -10.14
C LYS A 55 -1.94 6.96 -9.34
N ARG A 56 -2.31 7.74 -8.33
CA ARG A 56 -1.34 8.40 -7.45
C ARG A 56 -0.55 7.38 -6.62
N GLN A 57 -1.22 6.38 -6.06
CA GLN A 57 -0.54 5.32 -5.30
C GLN A 57 0.40 4.49 -6.18
N ASP A 58 -0.02 4.14 -7.39
CA ASP A 58 0.80 3.39 -8.35
C ASP A 58 2.06 4.18 -8.74
N ALA A 59 1.95 5.49 -8.96
CA ALA A 59 3.10 6.34 -9.26
C ALA A 59 4.10 6.39 -8.09
N ILE A 60 3.59 6.48 -6.85
CA ILE A 60 4.43 6.43 -5.64
C ILE A 60 5.09 5.05 -5.50
N ALA A 61 4.34 3.97 -5.71
CA ALA A 61 4.84 2.61 -5.64
C ALA A 61 5.92 2.33 -6.69
N ALA A 62 5.77 2.84 -7.92
CA ALA A 62 6.79 2.73 -8.96
C ALA A 62 8.09 3.46 -8.58
N SER A 63 7.99 4.66 -8.00
CA SER A 63 9.16 5.40 -7.53
C SER A 63 9.86 4.70 -6.37
N LEU A 64 9.11 4.12 -5.43
CA LEU A 64 9.66 3.34 -4.32
C LEU A 64 10.37 2.09 -4.84
N ALA A 65 9.75 1.36 -5.79
CA ALA A 65 10.35 0.15 -6.36
C ALA A 65 11.71 0.40 -7.03
N GLN A 66 11.90 1.55 -7.67
CA GLN A 66 13.19 1.92 -8.25
C GLN A 66 14.26 2.15 -7.17
N HIS A 67 13.91 2.86 -6.10
CA HIS A 67 14.81 3.10 -4.97
C HIS A 67 15.16 1.80 -4.22
N ASP A 68 14.16 0.95 -4.00
CA ASP A 68 14.35 -0.35 -3.38
C ASP A 68 15.27 -1.23 -4.24
N PHE A 69 15.09 -1.25 -5.55
CA PHE A 69 15.95 -2.01 -6.47
C PHE A 69 17.41 -1.57 -6.41
N GLU A 70 17.67 -0.26 -6.39
CA GLU A 70 19.03 0.28 -6.28
C GLU A 70 19.67 -0.08 -4.94
N THR A 71 18.91 0.07 -3.85
CA THR A 71 19.36 -0.26 -2.49
C THR A 71 19.64 -1.76 -2.34
N ASP A 72 18.74 -2.61 -2.82
CA ASP A 72 18.88 -4.06 -2.79
C ASP A 72 20.09 -4.54 -3.61
N THR A 73 20.32 -3.91 -4.78
CA THR A 73 21.48 -4.23 -5.62
C THR A 73 22.80 -3.83 -4.94
N ALA A 74 22.83 -2.68 -4.27
CA ALA A 74 23.99 -2.24 -3.49
C ALA A 74 24.24 -3.19 -2.30
N ALA A 75 23.20 -3.47 -1.51
CA ALA A 75 23.28 -4.39 -0.39
C ALA A 75 23.75 -5.78 -0.81
N ARG A 76 23.29 -6.27 -1.97
CA ARG A 76 23.74 -7.55 -2.53
C ARG A 76 25.24 -7.56 -2.82
N LYS A 77 25.79 -6.48 -3.39
CA LYS A 77 27.24 -6.35 -3.64
C LYS A 77 28.03 -6.31 -2.34
N ASP A 78 27.54 -5.60 -1.34
CA ASP A 78 28.18 -5.54 -0.02
C ASP A 78 28.21 -6.92 0.64
N ILE A 79 27.10 -7.66 0.57
CA ILE A 79 27.03 -9.05 1.07
C ILE A 79 28.03 -9.95 0.33
N GLU A 80 28.12 -9.84 -0.99
CA GLU A 80 29.07 -10.62 -1.79
C GLU A 80 30.53 -10.33 -1.40
N MET A 81 30.88 -9.06 -1.18
CA MET A 81 32.19 -8.65 -0.70
C MET A 81 32.48 -9.20 0.71
N LEU A 82 31.50 -9.14 1.63
CA LEU A 82 31.65 -9.68 2.97
C LEU A 82 31.84 -11.20 2.95
N LEU A 83 31.15 -11.92 2.07
CA LEU A 83 31.34 -13.36 1.89
C LEU A 83 32.73 -13.68 1.34
N GLU A 84 33.25 -12.88 0.41
CA GLU A 84 34.61 -13.05 -0.09
C GLU A 84 35.66 -12.85 1.01
N ILE A 85 35.51 -11.80 1.82
CA ILE A 85 36.38 -11.55 2.98
C ILE A 85 36.30 -12.70 3.97
N ASN A 86 35.10 -13.18 4.29
CA ASN A 86 34.90 -14.31 5.20
C ASN A 86 35.59 -15.58 4.71
N ASN A 87 35.44 -15.91 3.43
CA ASN A 87 36.10 -17.07 2.81
C ASN A 87 37.64 -16.95 2.86
N ARG A 88 38.18 -15.75 2.60
CA ARG A 88 39.63 -15.50 2.73
C ARG A 88 40.10 -15.67 4.17
N GLN A 89 39.34 -15.18 5.15
CA GLN A 89 39.67 -15.35 6.57
C GLN A 89 39.66 -16.83 6.97
N LEU A 90 38.67 -17.61 6.51
CA LEU A 90 38.62 -19.05 6.75
C LEU A 90 39.84 -19.78 6.17
N ALA A 91 40.28 -19.41 4.97
CA ALA A 91 41.48 -19.98 4.36
C ALA A 91 42.74 -19.68 5.19
N MET A 92 42.92 -18.44 5.65
CA MET A 92 44.06 -18.05 6.51
C MET A 92 44.05 -18.81 7.84
N ILE A 93 42.87 -18.97 8.47
CA ILE A 93 42.75 -19.74 9.72
C ILE A 93 43.13 -21.20 9.48
N ALA A 94 42.69 -21.81 8.37
CA ALA A 94 43.04 -23.18 8.02
C ALA A 94 44.55 -23.37 7.80
N GLU A 95 45.22 -22.40 7.17
CA GLU A 95 46.68 -22.39 7.00
C GLU A 95 47.41 -22.29 8.34
N LEU A 96 46.99 -21.38 9.22
CA LEU A 96 47.58 -21.24 10.56
C LEU A 96 47.42 -22.52 11.39
N GLN A 97 46.24 -23.15 11.34
CA GLN A 97 46.00 -24.42 12.02
C GLN A 97 46.93 -25.53 11.52
N ARG A 98 47.19 -25.60 10.21
CA ARG A 98 48.14 -26.57 9.62
C ARG A 98 49.57 -26.31 10.09
N ALA A 99 50.03 -25.07 10.05
CA ALA A 99 51.39 -24.70 10.48
C ALA A 99 51.64 -25.00 11.98
N LEU A 100 50.63 -24.76 12.83
CA LEU A 100 50.69 -25.12 14.25
C LEU A 100 50.69 -26.63 14.46
N ALA A 101 49.93 -27.39 13.66
CA ALA A 101 49.90 -28.85 13.74
C ALA A 101 51.26 -29.47 13.35
N ASP A 102 51.93 -28.92 12.34
CA ASP A 102 53.27 -29.36 11.94
C ASP A 102 54.33 -29.01 12.99
N THR A 103 54.26 -27.81 13.57
CA THR A 103 55.17 -27.39 14.65
C THR A 103 55.03 -28.27 15.90
N ARG A 104 53.82 -28.78 16.19
CA ARG A 104 53.54 -29.67 17.34
C ARG A 104 54.02 -31.12 17.13
N ARG A 105 54.38 -31.50 15.90
CA ARG A 105 54.86 -32.85 15.56
C ARG A 105 56.37 -33.03 15.71
N TYR A 106 57.12 -31.94 15.93
CA TYR A 106 58.54 -31.93 16.29
C TYR A 106 58.71 -31.76 17.81
#